data_AF-A0A3D2MMH4-F1
#
_entry.id   AF-A0A3D2MMH4-F1
#
_cell.length_a   1.000
_cell.length_b   1.000
_cell.length_c   1.000
_cell.angle_alpha   90.00
_cell.angle_beta   90.00
_cell.angle_gamma   90.00
#
_symmetry.space_group_name_H-M   'P 1'
#
loop_
_entity.id
_entity.type
_entity.pdbx_description
1 polymer ?
#
loop_
_entity_poly.entity_id
_entity_poly.type
_entity_poly.pdbx_seq_one_letter_code
_entity_poly.pdbx_strand_id
1 'polypeptide(L)' 'LREMPHLIILNVMLPAMYGVSSMDGYDVILRLRSHPKTMHIPIIALSALGEPADKIRAYEGDVDGYIT' A
#
# COMPACT_ATOMS: atom_id res chain seq x y z
N LEU A 1 17.47 18.41 0.64
CA LEU A 1 17.19 17.48 -0.49
C LEU A 1 16.14 16.49 0.02
N ARG A 2 15.11 16.15 -0.77
CA ARG A 2 14.18 15.07 -0.40
C ARG A 2 14.79 13.76 -0.88
N GLU A 3 15.06 12.85 0.05
CA GLU A 3 15.57 11.51 -0.26
C GLU A 3 14.45 10.61 -0.75
N MET A 4 14.79 9.69 -1.66
CA MET A 4 13.85 8.66 -2.11
C MET A 4 13.86 7.51 -1.10
N PRO A 5 12.68 6.96 -0.74
CA PRO A 5 12.63 5.82 0.16
C PRO A 5 13.16 4.56 -0.54
N HIS A 6 13.83 3.70 0.23
CA HIS A 6 14.28 2.38 -0.21
C HIS A 6 13.24 1.28 0.06
N LEU A 7 12.20 1.59 0.85
CA LEU A 7 11.12 0.69 1.24
C LEU A 7 9.91 1.53 1.64
N ILE A 8 8.72 1.06 1.29
CA ILE A 8 7.44 1.66 1.70
C ILE A 8 6.69 0.63 2.56
N ILE A 9 6.32 1.03 3.78
CA ILE A 9 5.36 0.29 4.60
C ILE A 9 4.06 1.08 4.57
N LEU A 10 3.01 0.45 4.03
CA LEU A 10 1.74 1.11 3.77
C LEU A 10 0.61 0.45 4.55
N ASN A 11 -0.08 1.21 5.38
CA ASN A 11 -1.32 0.76 5.98
C ASN A 11 -2.42 0.75 4.91
N VAL A 12 -2.93 -0.43 4.56
CA VAL A 12 -3.97 -0.60 3.54
C VAL A 12 -5.38 -0.41 4.11
N MET A 13 -5.55 -0.47 5.43
CA MET A 13 -6.80 -0.16 6.09
C MET A 13 -6.79 1.29 6.57
N LEU A 14 -7.30 2.19 5.72
CA LEU A 14 -7.60 3.56 6.12
C LEU A 14 -9.02 3.60 6.69
N PRO A 15 -9.22 3.90 7.99
CA PRO A 15 -10.57 3.93 8.54
C PRO A 15 -11.34 5.10 7.95
N ALA A 16 -12.57 4.84 7.47
CA ALA A 16 -13.45 5.84 6.87
C ALA A 16 -13.74 7.04 7.80
N MET A 17 -13.52 6.90 9.11
CA MET A 17 -13.77 7.94 10.11
C MET A 17 -12.76 9.10 10.10
N TYR A 18 -11.59 8.94 9.48
CA TYR A 18 -10.51 9.94 9.56
C TYR A 18 -10.55 11.01 8.47
N GLY A 19 -11.65 11.14 7.73
CA GLY A 19 -11.85 12.24 6.76
C GLY A 19 -10.85 12.25 5.61
N VAL A 20 -10.16 11.12 5.37
CA VAL A 20 -9.24 10.95 4.27
C VAL A 20 -10.05 10.58 3.03
N SER A 21 -9.70 11.22 1.91
CA SER A 21 -10.25 11.05 0.56
C SER A 21 -10.68 9.62 0.21
N SER A 22 -11.58 9.49 -0.76
CA SER A 22 -12.00 8.26 -1.46
C SER A 22 -10.89 7.39 -2.08
N MET A 23 -9.63 7.60 -1.70
CA MET A 23 -8.46 6.84 -2.12
C MET A 23 -8.10 5.85 -1.02
N ASP A 24 -8.34 4.58 -1.32
CA ASP A 24 -8.02 3.46 -0.45
C ASP A 24 -6.50 3.24 -0.42
N GLY A 25 -5.94 2.62 0.62
CA GLY A 25 -4.50 2.29 0.68
C GLY A 25 -4.09 1.41 -0.51
N TYR A 26 -5.02 0.61 -1.04
CA TYR A 26 -4.80 -0.15 -2.27
C TYR A 26 -4.63 0.73 -3.53
N ASP A 27 -5.32 1.87 -3.63
CA ASP A 27 -5.16 2.79 -4.77
C ASP A 27 -3.78 3.46 -4.75
N VAL A 28 -3.23 3.70 -3.55
CA VAL A 28 -1.87 4.21 -3.39
C VAL A 28 -0.85 3.22 -3.93
N ILE A 29 -1.03 1.92 -3.71
CA ILE A 29 -0.16 0.87 -4.25
C ILE A 29 -0.17 0.93 -5.78
N LEU A 30 -1.35 0.94 -6.41
CA LEU A 30 -1.50 1.02 -7.86
C LEU A 30 -0.84 2.29 -8.44
N ARG A 31 -0.95 3.41 -7.73
CA ARG A 31 -0.33 4.67 -8.13
C ARG A 31 1.20 4.65 -8.00
N LEU A 32 1.73 4.00 -6.97
CA LEU A 32 3.17 3.84 -6.78
C LEU A 32 3.76 2.93 -7.86
N ARG A 33 3.08 1.84 -8.21
CA ARG A 33 3.48 0.90 -9.27
C ARG A 33 3.36 1.47 -10.68
N SER A 34 2.40 2.37 -10.93
CA SER A 34 2.27 3.04 -12.23
C SER A 34 3.24 4.20 -12.46
N HIS A 35 3.95 4.66 -11.43
CA HIS A 35 4.82 5.82 -11.53
C HIS A 35 6.31 5.41 -11.68
N PRO A 36 7.02 5.82 -12.74
CA PRO A 36 8.38 5.33 -13.06
C PRO A 36 9.43 5.52 -11.95
N LYS A 37 9.29 6.58 -11.14
CA LYS A 37 10.24 6.86 -10.04
C LYS A 37 10.03 5.99 -8.80
N THR A 38 8.88 5.33 -8.67
CA THR A 38 8.49 4.60 -7.46
C THR A 38 8.16 3.14 -7.72
N MET A 39 7.93 2.76 -8.98
CA MET A 39 7.49 1.41 -9.36
C MET A 39 8.44 0.29 -8.92
N HIS A 40 9.73 0.60 -8.77
CA HIS A 40 10.77 -0.35 -8.37
C HIS A 40 11.02 -0.39 -6.85
N ILE A 41 10.38 0.50 -6.08
CA ILE A 41 10.57 0.57 -4.63
C ILE A 41 9.77 -0.58 -3.99
N PRO A 42 10.36 -1.39 -3.11
CA PRO A 42 9.63 -2.44 -2.41
C PRO A 42 8.48 -1.88 -1.57
N ILE A 43 7.33 -2.55 -1.61
CA ILE A 43 6.12 -2.17 -0.85
C ILE A 43 5.71 -3.35 0.04
N ILE A 44 5.57 -3.09 1.34
CA ILE A 44 4.97 -4.01 2.31
C ILE A 44 3.63 -3.44 2.75
N ALA A 45 2.55 -4.17 2.47
CA ALA A 45 1.22 -3.85 2.96
C ALA A 45 1.08 -4.25 4.43
N LEU A 46 0.46 -3.38 5.23
CA LEU A 46 0.16 -3.59 6.64
C LEU A 46 -1.36 -3.51 6.84
N SER A 47 -1.95 -4.50 7.51
CA SER A 47 -3.39 -4.55 7.83
C SER A 47 -3.60 -5.04 9.26
N ALA A 48 -4.63 -4.55 9.94
CA ALA A 48 -4.92 -4.94 11.32
C ALA A 48 -5.84 -6.17 11.46
N LEU A 49 -6.66 -6.49 10.45
CA LEU A 49 -7.66 -7.56 10.55
C LEU A 49 -7.18 -8.89 9.96
N GLY A 50 -6.16 -8.86 9.10
CA GLY A 50 -5.55 -10.08 8.54
C GLY A 50 -6.50 -10.98 7.77
N GLU A 51 -7.63 -10.45 7.28
CA GLU A 51 -8.58 -11.27 6.55
C GLU A 51 -7.96 -11.76 5.23
N PRO A 52 -8.24 -13.00 4.79
CA PRO A 52 -7.70 -13.52 3.54
C PRO A 52 -7.97 -12.62 2.33
N ALA A 53 -9.12 -11.94 2.30
CA ALA A 53 -9.50 -11.02 1.23
C ALA A 53 -8.57 -9.80 1.15
N ASP A 54 -8.15 -9.23 2.29
CA ASP A 54 -7.23 -8.10 2.31
C ASP A 54 -5.84 -8.48 1.81
N LYS A 55 -5.38 -9.68 2.20
CA LYS A 55 -4.12 -10.22 1.72
C LYS A 55 -4.15 -10.41 0.21
N ILE A 56 -5.22 -11.01 -0.33
CA ILE A 56 -5.39 -11.20 -1.78
C ILE A 56 -5.37 -9.85 -2.49
N ARG A 57 -6.19 -8.89 -2.04
CA ARG A 57 -6.27 -7.56 -2.64
C ARG A 57 -4.95 -6.79 -2.60
N ALA A 58 -4.16 -6.97 -1.53
CA ALA A 58 -2.82 -6.36 -1.45
C ALA A 58 -1.88 -6.94 -2.51
N TYR A 59 -1.86 -8.26 -2.69
CA TYR A 59 -1.03 -8.91 -3.70
C TYR A 59 -1.50 -8.64 -5.14
N GLU A 60 -2.79 -8.41 -5.38
CA GLU A 60 -3.29 -7.92 -6.68
C GLU A 60 -2.70 -6.54 -7.05
N GLY A 61 -2.31 -5.74 -6.05
CA GLY A 61 -1.58 -4.49 -6.22
C GLY A 61 -0.08 -4.64 -6.47
N ASP A 62 0.45 -5.86 -6.57
CA ASP A 62 1.89 -6.14 -6.75
C ASP A 62 2.74 -5.66 -5.56
N VAL A 63 2.37 -6.03 -4.33
CA VAL A 63 3.21 -5.81 -3.13
C VAL A 63 4.24 -6.92 -2.94
N ASP A 64 5.38 -6.56 -2.36
CA ASP A 64 6.49 -7.49 -2.07
C ASP A 64 6.27 -8.25 -0.75
N GLY A 65 5.39 -7.75 0.12
CA GLY A 65 5.09 -8.35 1.40
C GLY A 65 3.76 -7.91 1.99
N TYR A 66 3.26 -8.72 2.93
CA TYR A 66 2.05 -8.43 3.69
C TYR A 66 2.30 -8.78 5.16
N ILE A 67 2.00 -7.83 6.05
CA ILE A 67 2.10 -7.97 7.50
C ILE A 67 0.71 -7.76 8.10
N THR A 68 0.39 -8.60 9.08
CA THR A 68 -0.79 -8.47 9.96
C THR A 68 -0.32 -8.13 11.36
#